data_AF-A0A379TEI4-F1
#
_entry.id   AF-A0A379TEI4-F1
#
_cell.length_a   1.000
_cell.length_b   1.000
_cell.length_c   1.000
_cell.angle_alpha   90.00
_cell.angle_beta   90.00
_cell.angle_gamma   90.00
#
_symmetry.space_group_name_H-M   'P 1'
#
loop_
_entity.id
_entity.type
_entity.pdbx_description
1 polymer ?
#
loop_
_entity_poly.entity_id
_entity_poly.type
_entity_poly.pdbx_seq_one_letter_code
_entity_poly.pdbx_strand_id
1 'polypeptide(L)'
;MLKTESKVNGSWQKYDVKLASPSKATAYIGWAPDPWSLRVQSTTSFEVSDAKGYSIDGYTTVDLLGSYQLPVGKLSFSVENLFDRDYTTVWGQRAPLYYSPGYGPASLYDYKGRGRTFGLNYSVLF
;
A
#
# COMPACT_ATOMS: atom_id res chain seq x y z
N MET A 1 8.43 -7.44 12.99
CA MET A 1 7.83 -6.11 13.27
C MET A 1 8.95 -5.20 13.74
N LEU A 2 9.26 -4.13 13.02
CA LEU A 2 10.26 -3.16 13.47
C LEU A 2 9.64 -2.31 14.58
N LYS A 3 10.15 -2.41 15.81
CA LYS A 3 9.76 -1.50 16.89
C LYS A 3 10.69 -0.30 16.85
N THR A 4 10.20 0.84 16.38
CA THR A 4 10.97 2.08 16.35
C THR A 4 10.76 2.80 17.67
N GLU A 5 11.84 2.92 18.45
CA GLU A 5 11.85 3.63 19.73
C GLU A 5 12.99 4.66 19.71
N SER A 6 12.78 5.80 20.37
CA SER A 6 13.80 6.82 20.60
C SER A 6 13.99 7.06 22.08
N LYS A 7 15.23 7.30 22.50
CA LYS A 7 15.54 7.62 23.89
C LYS A 7 15.34 9.10 24.14
N VAL A 8 14.29 9.44 24.89
CA VAL A 8 13.96 10.82 25.30
C VAL A 8 14.10 10.89 26.82
N ASN A 9 14.95 11.81 27.31
CA ASN A 9 15.21 12.00 28.74
C ASN A 9 15.56 10.71 29.50
N GLY A 10 16.33 9.82 28.87
CA GLY A 10 16.79 8.57 29.50
C GLY A 10 15.83 7.39 29.37
N SER A 11 14.59 7.59 28.91
CA SER A 11 13.58 6.54 28.74
C SER A 11 13.33 6.22 27.27
N TRP A 12 13.08 4.95 26.95
CA TRP A 12 12.68 4.52 25.61
C TRP A 12 11.21 4.83 25.37
N GLN A 13 10.94 5.60 24.32
CA GLN A 13 9.58 5.97 23.92
C GLN A 13 9.32 5.50 22.49
N LYS A 14 8.12 4.96 22.24
CA LYS A 14 7.66 4.66 20.89
C LYS A 14 7.64 5.93 20.04
N TYR A 15 8.03 5.82 18.78
CA TYR A 15 7.87 6.92 17.84
C TYR A 15 6.40 7.32 17.68
N ASP A 16 6.18 8.63 17.57
CA ASP A 16 4.88 9.23 17.24
C ASP A 16 4.44 8.73 15.86
N VAL A 17 3.15 8.36 15.69
CA VAL A 17 2.64 7.84 14.41
C VAL A 17 2.76 8.84 13.26
N LYS A 18 2.94 10.12 13.59
CA LYS A 18 3.30 11.19 12.65
C LYS A 18 4.63 10.89 11.92
N LEU A 19 5.59 10.32 12.64
CA LEU A 19 6.96 10.06 12.16
C LEU A 19 7.21 8.58 11.84
N ALA A 20 6.50 7.65 12.51
CA ALA A 20 6.70 6.23 12.32
C ALA A 20 6.18 5.77 10.95
N SER A 21 7.02 5.14 10.11
CA SER A 21 6.54 4.49 8.89
C SER A 21 5.97 3.11 9.24
N PRO A 22 4.71 2.81 8.86
CA PRO A 22 4.17 1.47 9.04
C PRO A 22 5.08 0.46 8.33
N SER A 23 5.34 -0.67 8.98
CA SER A 23 6.03 -1.77 8.32
C SER A 23 5.19 -2.23 7.12
N LYS A 24 5.85 -2.69 6.06
CA LYS A 24 5.19 -3.25 4.88
C LYS A 24 5.75 -4.62 4.56
N ALA A 25 4.90 -5.51 4.09
CA ALA A 25 5.31 -6.80 3.54
C ALA A 25 4.62 -7.04 2.21
N THR A 26 5.35 -7.65 1.28
CA THR A 26 4.82 -8.08 -0.01
C THR A 26 5.13 -9.56 -0.18
N ALA A 27 4.14 -10.32 -0.62
CA ALA A 27 4.27 -11.73 -0.97
C ALA A 27 3.64 -11.94 -2.35
N TYR A 28 4.18 -12.87 -3.15
CA TYR A 28 3.61 -13.17 -4.46
C TYR A 28 3.73 -14.66 -4.80
N ILE A 29 2.80 -15.11 -5.63
CA ILE A 29 2.87 -16.41 -6.31
C ILE A 29 2.89 -16.14 -7.81
N GLY A 30 3.82 -16.75 -8.52
CA GLY A 30 3.98 -16.63 -9.96
C GLY A 30 3.80 -17.97 -10.66
N TRP A 31 3.14 -17.95 -11.81
CA TRP A 31 3.02 -19.08 -12.74
C TRP A 31 3.37 -18.58 -14.15
N ALA A 32 4.42 -19.11 -14.74
CA ALA A 32 4.96 -18.57 -15.99
C ALA A 32 5.43 -19.65 -16.98
N PRO A 33 4.55 -20.54 -17.46
CA PRO A 33 4.85 -21.37 -18.61
C PRO A 33 4.66 -20.56 -19.90
N ASP A 34 5.52 -20.76 -20.88
CA ASP A 34 5.32 -20.14 -22.20
C ASP A 34 3.94 -20.52 -22.79
N PRO A 35 3.19 -19.57 -23.39
CA PRO A 35 3.52 -18.15 -23.62
C PRO A 35 3.03 -17.19 -22.50
N TRP A 36 2.61 -17.71 -21.36
CA TRP A 36 2.00 -16.95 -20.26
C TRP A 36 2.99 -16.55 -19.17
N SER A 37 2.68 -15.43 -18.51
CA SER A 37 3.21 -15.13 -17.18
C SER A 37 2.12 -14.49 -16.34
N LEU A 38 1.74 -15.14 -15.25
CA LEU A 38 0.77 -14.67 -14.26
C LEU A 38 1.46 -14.51 -12.91
N ARG A 39 1.06 -13.48 -12.16
CA ARG A 39 1.48 -13.23 -10.79
C ARG A 39 0.31 -12.70 -9.98
N VAL A 40 0.05 -13.32 -8.84
CA VAL A 40 -0.80 -12.76 -7.79
C VAL A 40 0.12 -12.20 -6.71
N GLN A 41 -0.05 -10.93 -6.35
CA GLN A 41 0.78 -10.23 -5.38
C GLN A 41 -0.09 -9.64 -4.27
N SER A 42 0.25 -9.91 -3.02
CA SER A 42 -0.35 -9.26 -1.86
C SER A 42 0.63 -8.25 -1.27
N THR A 43 0.15 -7.06 -0.94
CA THR A 43 0.92 -6.04 -0.21
C THR A 43 0.15 -5.63 1.03
N THR A 44 0.76 -5.83 2.20
CA THR A 44 0.21 -5.48 3.51
C THR A 44 1.00 -4.33 4.12
N SER A 45 0.30 -3.24 4.46
CA SER A 45 0.76 -2.24 5.42
C SER A 45 0.26 -2.66 6.81
N PHE A 46 1.17 -2.86 7.76
CA PHE A 46 0.80 -3.25 9.12
C PHE A 46 0.34 -2.04 9.93
N GLU A 47 -0.48 -2.28 10.95
CA GLU A 47 -0.87 -1.23 11.90
C GLU A 47 0.36 -0.69 12.65
N VAL A 48 0.35 0.61 12.95
CA VAL A 48 1.29 1.23 13.88
C VAL A 48 0.55 2.15 14.83
N SER A 49 0.90 2.08 16.11
CA SER A 49 0.25 2.84 17.18
C SER A 49 1.29 3.42 18.13
N ASP A 50 1.09 4.65 18.58
CA ASP A 50 2.00 5.36 19.47
C ASP A 50 1.55 5.30 20.95
N ALA A 51 2.35 5.92 21.83
CA ALA A 51 2.07 5.98 23.26
C ALA A 51 0.97 7.02 23.62
N LYS A 52 0.56 7.88 22.68
CA LYS A 52 -0.47 8.90 22.87
C LYS A 52 -1.86 8.40 22.47
N GLY A 53 -1.96 7.16 21.98
CA GLY A 53 -3.21 6.52 21.57
C GLY A 53 -3.60 6.77 20.12
N TYR A 54 -2.73 7.37 19.31
CA TYR A 54 -2.97 7.47 17.86
C TYR A 54 -2.51 6.20 17.15
N SER A 55 -3.27 5.79 16.14
CA SER A 55 -2.97 4.65 15.28
C SER A 55 -3.04 5.01 13.80
N ILE A 56 -2.34 4.24 12.99
CA ILE A 56 -2.56 4.12 11.56
C ILE A 56 -2.93 2.66 11.32
N ASP A 57 -4.16 2.45 10.88
CA ASP A 57 -4.77 1.17 10.60
C ASP A 57 -4.07 0.48 9.42
N GLY A 58 -3.84 -0.81 9.60
CA GLY A 58 -3.29 -1.66 8.56
C GLY A 58 -4.28 -1.92 7.42
N TYR A 59 -3.73 -2.24 6.25
CA TYR A 59 -4.52 -2.66 5.10
C TYR A 59 -3.70 -3.57 4.19
N THR A 60 -4.41 -4.43 3.47
CA THR A 60 -3.83 -5.35 2.49
C THR A 60 -4.53 -5.17 1.16
N THR A 61 -3.76 -4.97 0.09
CA THR A 61 -4.25 -5.02 -1.29
C THR A 61 -3.70 -6.26 -1.97
N VAL A 62 -4.47 -6.79 -2.92
CA VAL A 62 -4.05 -7.92 -3.75
C VAL A 62 -4.17 -7.51 -5.21
N ASP A 63 -3.12 -7.76 -5.99
CA ASP A 63 -3.03 -7.42 -7.40
C ASP A 63 -2.84 -8.70 -8.21
N LEU A 64 -3.50 -8.77 -9.36
CA LEU A 64 -3.25 -9.76 -10.40
C LEU A 64 -2.52 -9.08 -11.55
N LEU A 65 -1.36 -9.61 -11.91
CA LEU A 65 -0.54 -9.15 -13.03
C LEU A 65 -0.42 -10.30 -14.01
N GLY A 66 -0.64 -10.03 -15.30
CA GLY A 66 -0.61 -11.05 -16.34
C GLY A 66 0.04 -10.55 -17.60
N SER A 67 0.59 -11.48 -18.39
CA SER A 67 1.05 -11.20 -19.73
C SER A 67 1.05 -12.45 -20.61
N TYR A 68 0.99 -12.20 -21.92
CA TYR A 68 1.00 -13.20 -22.98
C TYR A 68 2.02 -12.79 -24.05
N GLN A 69 2.93 -13.70 -24.37
CA GLN A 69 3.90 -13.53 -25.45
C GLN A 69 3.23 -13.76 -26.81
N LEU A 70 3.29 -12.75 -27.67
CA LEU A 70 2.83 -12.78 -29.05
C LEU A 70 4.05 -12.90 -29.99
N PRO A 71 3.85 -13.28 -31.27
CA PRO A 71 4.97 -13.45 -32.21
C PRO A 71 5.83 -12.21 -32.41
N VAL A 72 5.26 -11.01 -32.30
CA VAL A 72 5.95 -9.73 -32.56
C VAL A 72 5.94 -8.78 -31.35
N GLY A 73 5.58 -9.28 -30.17
CA GLY A 73 5.38 -8.40 -29.02
C GLY A 73 4.79 -9.11 -27.81
N LYS A 74 4.36 -8.32 -26.82
CA LYS A 74 3.84 -8.82 -25.56
C LYS A 74 2.60 -8.02 -25.15
N LEU A 75 1.53 -8.74 -24.85
CA LEU A 75 0.34 -8.19 -24.22
C LEU A 75 0.48 -8.34 -22.71
N SER A 76 0.31 -7.27 -21.94
CA SER A 76 0.33 -7.27 -20.48
C SER A 76 -0.97 -6.67 -19.95
N PHE A 77 -1.50 -7.22 -18.87
CA PHE A 77 -2.72 -6.77 -18.22
C PHE A 77 -2.58 -6.82 -16.70
N SER A 78 -3.35 -5.98 -16.00
CA SER A 78 -3.41 -5.99 -14.55
C SER A 78 -4.83 -5.78 -14.03
N VAL A 79 -5.10 -6.36 -12.87
CA VAL A 79 -6.21 -6.00 -11.99
C VAL A 79 -5.61 -5.65 -10.63
N GLU A 80 -5.51 -4.37 -10.33
CA GLU A 80 -4.95 -3.87 -9.07
C GLU A 80 -6.08 -3.61 -8.08
N ASN A 81 -5.84 -3.91 -6.80
CA ASN A 81 -6.88 -3.99 -5.77
C ASN A 81 -8.01 -4.95 -6.22
N LEU A 82 -7.63 -6.20 -6.53
CA LEU A 82 -8.47 -7.28 -7.05
C LEU A 82 -9.75 -7.50 -6.24
N PHE A 83 -9.71 -7.28 -4.92
CA PHE A 83 -10.87 -7.44 -4.04
C PHE A 83 -11.65 -6.15 -3.79
N ASP A 84 -11.29 -5.06 -4.47
CA ASP A 84 -11.93 -3.74 -4.34
C ASP A 84 -12.02 -3.27 -2.88
N ARG A 85 -10.91 -3.41 -2.14
CA ARG A 85 -10.84 -2.96 -0.76
C ARG A 85 -11.02 -1.46 -0.71
N ASP A 86 -11.97 -0.99 0.11
CA ASP A 86 -12.02 0.39 0.57
C ASP A 86 -11.03 0.58 1.73
N TYR A 87 -10.11 1.52 1.59
CA TYR A 87 -9.10 1.80 2.61
C TYR A 87 -8.64 3.25 2.55
N THR A 88 -8.34 3.82 3.72
CA THR A 88 -7.64 5.11 3.80
C THR A 88 -6.14 4.86 3.73
N THR A 89 -5.45 5.59 2.86
CA THR A 89 -3.99 5.48 2.72
C THR A 89 -3.28 5.86 4.02
N VAL A 90 -2.04 5.38 4.22
CA VAL A 90 -1.20 5.81 5.36
C VAL A 90 -1.15 7.34 5.46
N TRP A 91 -1.09 8.02 4.32
CA TRP A 91 -1.09 9.48 4.30
C TRP A 91 -2.44 10.07 4.70
N GLY A 92 -3.56 9.55 4.18
CA GLY A 92 -4.90 10.02 4.55
C GLY A 92 -5.22 9.82 6.03
N GLN A 93 -4.72 8.76 6.65
CA GLN A 93 -4.86 8.54 8.09
C GLN A 93 -3.97 9.47 8.92
N ARG A 94 -2.77 9.80 8.42
CA ARG A 94 -1.77 10.61 9.12
C ARG A 94 -2.02 12.11 9.00
N ALA A 95 -2.53 12.57 7.86
CA ALA A 95 -2.70 13.99 7.54
C ALA A 95 -3.58 14.75 8.57
N PRO A 96 -4.71 14.21 9.07
CA PRO A 96 -5.48 14.84 10.14
C PRO A 96 -4.66 15.16 11.39
N LEU A 97 -3.70 14.30 11.75
CA LEU A 97 -2.87 14.49 12.93
C LEU A 97 -1.92 15.69 12.82
N TYR A 98 -1.61 16.12 11.60
CA TYR A 98 -0.79 17.30 11.33
C TYR A 98 -1.61 18.55 11.10
N TYR A 99 -2.71 18.43 10.38
CA TYR A 99 -3.38 19.58 9.79
C TYR A 99 -4.74 19.90 10.40
N SER A 100 -5.38 18.97 11.11
CA SER A 100 -6.68 19.20 11.75
C SER A 100 -6.53 19.49 13.25
N PRO A 101 -7.36 20.39 13.83
CA PRO A 101 -8.33 21.26 13.16
C PRO A 101 -7.72 22.54 12.57
N GLY A 102 -6.42 22.78 12.76
CA GLY A 102 -5.78 24.08 12.49
C GLY A 102 -5.88 24.58 11.03
N TYR A 103 -5.99 23.68 10.06
CA TYR A 103 -6.08 23.97 8.63
C TYR A 103 -7.34 23.37 7.97
N GLY A 104 -8.30 22.90 8.77
CA GLY A 104 -9.56 22.34 8.31
C GLY A 104 -9.98 21.07 9.07
N PRO A 105 -11.22 20.60 8.86
CA PRO A 105 -11.71 19.39 9.51
C PRO A 105 -11.00 18.14 8.98
N ALA A 106 -10.88 17.11 9.82
CA ALA A 106 -10.22 15.85 9.49
C ALA A 106 -10.76 15.19 8.20
N SER A 107 -12.03 15.38 7.88
CA SER A 107 -12.68 14.86 6.67
C SER A 107 -12.06 15.36 5.37
N LEU A 108 -11.39 16.52 5.35
CA LEU A 108 -10.66 17.00 4.17
C LEU A 108 -9.44 16.16 3.83
N TYR A 109 -8.98 15.34 4.78
CA TYR A 109 -7.77 14.55 4.66
C TYR A 109 -8.03 13.04 4.59
N ASP A 110 -9.27 12.58 4.47
CA ASP A 110 -9.59 11.16 4.31
C ASP A 110 -9.31 10.65 2.88
N TYR A 111 -8.02 10.64 2.51
CA TYR A 111 -7.59 10.22 1.19
C TYR A 111 -7.62 8.70 1.07
N LYS A 112 -8.71 8.23 0.47
CA LYS A 112 -8.91 6.83 0.09
C LYS A 112 -7.90 6.38 -0.94
N GLY A 113 -7.47 5.13 -0.80
CA GLY A 113 -6.76 4.45 -1.86
C GLY A 113 -7.65 4.23 -3.07
N ARG A 114 -7.04 3.96 -4.22
CA ARG A 114 -7.82 3.62 -5.42
C ARG A 114 -8.57 2.31 -5.16
N GLY A 115 -9.83 2.27 -5.59
CA GLY A 115 -10.58 1.03 -5.73
C GLY A 115 -9.96 0.12 -6.78
N ARG A 116 -10.72 -0.86 -7.27
CA ARG A 116 -10.25 -1.76 -8.34
C ARG A 116 -9.91 -0.97 -9.60
N THR A 117 -8.72 -1.23 -10.15
CA THR A 117 -8.29 -0.64 -11.42
C THR A 117 -7.75 -1.69 -12.37
N PHE A 118 -7.82 -1.39 -13.67
CA PHE A 118 -7.44 -2.29 -14.74
C PHE A 118 -6.36 -1.65 -15.59
N GLY A 119 -5.31 -2.41 -15.89
CA GLY A 119 -4.24 -2.02 -16.81
C GLY A 119 -4.23 -2.91 -18.04
N LEU A 120 -3.95 -2.32 -19.20
CA LEU A 120 -3.71 -3.03 -20.45
C LEU A 120 -2.58 -2.35 -21.20
N ASN A 121 -1.60 -3.12 -21.66
CA ASN A 121 -0.45 -2.64 -22.40
C ASN A 121 -0.06 -3.63 -23.50
N TYR A 122 0.30 -3.12 -24.67
CA TYR A 122 0.90 -3.90 -25.73
C TYR A 122 2.25 -3.29 -26.12
N SER A 123 3.31 -4.10 -26.08
CA SER A 123 4.66 -3.69 -26.50
C SER A 123 5.11 -4.50 -27.71
N VAL A 124 5.65 -3.83 -28.72
CA VAL A 124 6.23 -4.45 -29.92
C VAL A 124 7.75 -4.57 -29.75
N LEU A 125 8.33 -5.68 -30.20
CA LEU A 125 9.77 -5.85 -30.33
C LEU A 125 10.12 -5.84 -31.82
N PHE A 126 11.03 -4.96 -32.22
CA PHE A 126 11.54 -4.80 -33.59
C PHE A 126 13.06 -4.96 -33.59
#